data_AF-A0A915JFG2-F1
#
_entry.id   AF-A0A915JFG2-F1
#
_cell.length_a   1.000
_cell.length_b   1.000
_cell.length_c   1.000
_cell.angle_alpha   90.00
_cell.angle_beta   90.00
_cell.angle_gamma   90.00
#
_symmetry.space_group_name_H-M   'P 1'
#
loop_
_entity.id
_entity.type
_entity.pdbx_description
1 polymer ?
#
loop_
_entity_poly.entity_id
_entity_poly.type
_entity_poly.pdbx_seq_one_letter_code
_entity_poly.pdbx_strand_id
1 'polypeptide(L)'
;VLLRKLEFGLRGVSHVIVDEIHERDLNTDFLLIVLRDMVRAYPQLRIILMSATVDTTVFSAYFDKCQVLEVSGRTFPVEYYFLEDAVQMLKFMPPPLEVARNRKKDKDEDSLAEEKTEV
;
A
#
# COMPACT_ATOMS: atom_id res chain seq x y z
N VAL A 1 -7.41 -1.87 17.05
CA VAL A 1 -8.32 -2.48 18.07
C VAL A 1 -7.76 -3.76 18.68
N LEU A 2 -7.28 -4.73 17.87
CA LEU A 2 -6.72 -5.98 18.39
C LEU A 2 -5.43 -5.80 19.20
N LEU A 3 -4.51 -4.94 18.74
CA LEU A 3 -3.29 -4.58 19.49
C LEU A 3 -3.58 -4.06 20.91
N ARG A 4 -4.67 -3.31 21.09
CA ARG A 4 -5.10 -2.82 22.40
C ARG A 4 -5.70 -3.93 23.27
N LYS A 5 -6.39 -4.90 22.67
CA LYS A 5 -6.90 -6.08 23.40
C LYS A 5 -5.77 -7.01 23.86
N LEU A 6 -4.67 -7.05 23.12
CA LEU A 6 -3.49 -7.84 23.48
C LEU A 6 -2.84 -7.41 24.81
N GLU A 7 -3.00 -6.16 25.24
CA GLU A 7 -2.54 -5.68 26.56
C GLU A 7 -3.13 -6.51 27.71
N PHE A 8 -4.38 -6.95 27.58
CA PHE A 8 -5.08 -7.78 28.56
C PHE A 8 -5.01 -9.28 28.23
N GLY A 9 -4.33 -9.64 27.14
CA GLY A 9 -4.26 -10.98 26.58
C GLY A 9 -5.52 -11.40 25.81
N LEU A 10 -5.45 -12.59 25.20
CA LEU A 10 -6.53 -13.17 24.39
C LEU A 10 -7.34 -14.24 25.15
N ARG A 11 -7.62 -14.02 26.44
CA ARG A 11 -8.37 -15.00 27.25
C ARG A 11 -9.78 -15.22 26.67
N GLY A 12 -10.15 -16.49 26.50
CA GLY A 12 -11.44 -16.89 25.93
C GLY A 12 -11.49 -16.86 24.39
N VAL A 13 -10.42 -16.44 23.72
CA VAL A 13 -10.31 -16.49 22.26
C VAL A 13 -9.61 -17.79 21.87
N SER A 14 -10.27 -18.61 21.06
CA SER A 14 -9.69 -19.83 20.50
C SER A 14 -9.06 -19.62 19.13
N HIS A 15 -9.58 -18.69 18.33
CA HIS A 15 -9.14 -18.44 16.95
C HIS A 15 -8.98 -16.94 16.70
N VAL A 16 -7.87 -16.57 16.06
CA VAL A 16 -7.63 -15.22 15.53
C VAL A 16 -7.50 -15.33 14.02
N ILE A 17 -8.24 -14.48 13.31
CA ILE A 17 -8.16 -14.38 11.86
C ILE A 17 -7.58 -13.00 11.54
N VAL A 18 -6.50 -12.98 10.77
CA VAL A 18 -5.88 -11.75 10.26
C VAL A 18 -6.12 -11.72 8.76
N ASP A 19 -6.89 -10.73 8.33
CA ASP A 19 -7.26 -10.54 6.93
C ASP A 19 -6.36 -9.52 6.25
N GLU A 20 -6.29 -9.58 4.92
CA GLU A 20 -5.55 -8.66 4.06
C GLU A 20 -4.09 -8.40 4.48
N ILE A 21 -3.41 -9.47 4.91
CA ILE A 21 -1.99 -9.38 5.31
C ILE A 21 -1.08 -8.93 4.17
N HIS A 22 -1.57 -8.97 2.93
CA HIS A 22 -0.86 -8.56 1.74
C HIS A 22 -0.65 -7.05 1.63
N GLU A 23 -1.43 -6.23 2.35
CA GLU A 23 -1.27 -4.77 2.35
C GLU A 23 -0.03 -4.29 3.11
N ARG A 24 0.54 -5.15 3.99
CA ARG A 24 1.76 -4.86 4.75
C ARG A 24 1.72 -3.57 5.56
N ASP A 25 0.58 -3.28 6.19
CA ASP A 25 0.47 -2.18 7.17
C ASP A 25 1.38 -2.41 8.38
N LEU A 26 1.96 -1.34 8.92
CA LEU A 26 2.87 -1.39 10.08
C LEU A 26 2.23 -2.09 11.29
N ASN A 27 0.95 -1.82 11.55
CA ASN A 27 0.25 -2.44 12.68
C ASN A 27 0.04 -3.94 12.45
N THR A 28 -0.20 -4.36 11.21
CA THR A 28 -0.36 -5.76 10.83
C THR A 28 0.98 -6.50 10.97
N ASP A 29 2.07 -5.95 10.45
CA ASP A 29 3.41 -6.54 10.61
C ASP A 29 3.78 -6.67 12.10
N PHE A 30 3.53 -5.64 12.91
CA PHE A 30 3.75 -5.70 14.36
C PHE A 30 2.86 -6.75 15.05
N LEU A 31 1.59 -6.83 14.67
CA LEU A 31 0.65 -7.83 15.18
C LEU A 31 1.14 -9.26 14.88
N LEU A 32 1.65 -9.52 13.67
CA LEU A 32 2.15 -10.84 13.28
C LEU A 32 3.33 -11.29 14.14
N ILE A 33 4.21 -10.36 14.54
CA ILE A 33 5.31 -10.64 15.48
C ILE A 33 4.76 -11.15 16.82
N VAL A 34 3.82 -10.40 17.41
CA VAL A 34 3.22 -10.76 18.70
C VAL A 34 2.45 -12.08 18.59
N LEU A 35 1.67 -12.24 17.53
CA LEU A 35 0.85 -13.44 17.31
C LEU A 35 1.69 -14.70 17.11
N ARG A 36 2.84 -14.62 16.42
CA ARG A 36 3.77 -15.74 16.27
C ARG A 36 4.25 -16.25 17.62
N ASP A 37 4.65 -15.34 18.50
CA ASP A 37 5.15 -15.70 19.82
C ASP A 37 4.01 -16.24 20.71
N MET A 38 2.79 -15.69 20.56
CA MET A 38 1.61 -16.19 21.27
C MET A 38 1.20 -17.60 20.87
N VAL A 39 1.22 -17.96 19.58
CA VAL A 39 0.84 -19.32 19.17
C VAL A 39 1.77 -20.38 19.75
N ARG A 40 3.04 -20.03 19.95
CA ARG A 40 4.03 -20.90 20.60
C ARG A 40 3.79 -21.03 22.11
N ALA A 41 3.38 -19.94 22.76
CA ALA A 41 3.09 -19.92 24.20
C ALA A 41 1.73 -20.54 24.56
N TYR A 42 0.74 -20.47 23.67
CA TYR A 42 -0.63 -20.93 23.90
C TYR A 42 -1.05 -21.96 22.83
N PRO A 43 -0.79 -23.26 23.06
CA PRO A 43 -1.04 -24.31 22.06
C PRO A 43 -2.51 -24.48 21.63
N GLN A 44 -3.45 -23.95 22.42
CA GLN A 44 -4.88 -23.99 22.12
C GLN A 44 -5.32 -22.83 21.19
N LEU A 45 -4.47 -21.82 21.00
CA LEU A 45 -4.74 -20.70 20.12
C LEU A 45 -4.47 -21.11 18.67
N ARG A 46 -5.44 -20.87 17.79
CA ARG A 46 -5.29 -21.05 16.35
C ARG A 46 -5.24 -19.69 15.69
N ILE A 47 -4.34 -19.55 14.71
CA ILE A 47 -4.25 -18.33 13.89
C ILE A 47 -4.49 -18.73 12.45
N ILE A 48 -5.31 -17.93 11.76
CA ILE A 48 -5.59 -18.04 10.33
C ILE A 48 -5.16 -16.72 9.68
N LEU A 49 -4.34 -16.82 8.66
CA LEU A 49 -3.88 -15.69 7.86
C LEU A 49 -4.58 -15.74 6.51
N MET A 50 -5.20 -14.63 6.10
CA MET A 50 -5.92 -14.52 4.82
C MET A 50 -5.26 -13.44 3.96
N SER A 51 -5.03 -13.78 2.69
CA SER A 51 -4.38 -12.93 1.69
C SER A 51 -5.08 -13.12 0.35
N ALA A 52 -5.30 -12.02 -0.37
CA ALA A 52 -5.79 -12.05 -1.75
C ALA A 52 -4.69 -12.32 -2.78
N THR A 53 -3.41 -12.22 -2.41
CA THR A 53 -2.28 -12.32 -3.35
C THR A 53 -1.47 -13.60 -3.19
N VAL A 54 -0.77 -13.98 -4.27
CA VAL A 54 -0.12 -15.28 -4.45
C VAL A 54 1.14 -15.47 -3.59
N ASP A 55 1.82 -14.41 -3.14
CA ASP A 55 3.07 -14.57 -2.39
C ASP A 55 2.83 -14.88 -0.89
N THR A 56 2.25 -16.05 -0.63
CA THR A 56 2.07 -16.59 0.73
C THR A 56 3.34 -17.25 1.26
N THR A 57 4.40 -17.35 0.45
CA THR A 57 5.60 -18.12 0.77
C THR A 57 6.38 -17.50 1.93
N VAL A 58 6.47 -16.18 1.95
CA VAL A 58 7.14 -15.40 3.00
C VAL A 58 6.46 -15.64 4.36
N PHE A 59 5.13 -15.61 4.38
CA PHE A 59 4.35 -15.82 5.60
C PHE A 59 4.42 -17.27 6.08
N SER A 60 4.35 -18.25 5.17
CA SER A 60 4.53 -19.66 5.52
C SER A 60 5.91 -19.89 6.15
N ALA A 61 6.99 -19.35 5.55
CA ALA A 61 8.34 -19.46 6.10
C ALA A 61 8.47 -18.80 7.48
N TYR A 62 7.83 -17.65 7.68
CA TYR A 62 7.83 -16.92 8.96
C TYR A 62 7.10 -17.67 10.08
N PHE A 63 6.02 -18.37 9.76
CA PHE A 63 5.24 -19.21 10.69
C PHE A 63 5.64 -20.69 10.61
N ASP A 64 6.94 -20.97 10.61
CA ASP A 64 7.51 -22.32 10.72
C ASP A 64 7.01 -23.31 9.63
N LYS A 65 6.92 -22.83 8.38
CA LYS A 65 6.39 -23.56 7.21
C LYS A 65 4.95 -24.05 7.42
N CYS A 66 4.08 -23.15 7.88
CA CYS A 66 2.66 -23.46 8.07
C CYS A 66 1.97 -23.88 6.76
N GLN A 67 0.89 -24.65 6.89
CA GLN A 67 0.08 -25.06 5.75
C GLN A 67 -0.50 -23.84 5.02
N VAL A 68 -0.43 -23.87 3.68
CA VAL A 68 -1.05 -22.88 2.81
C VAL A 68 -2.24 -23.54 2.11
N LEU A 69 -3.39 -22.88 2.13
CA LEU A 69 -4.60 -23.29 1.43
C LEU A 69 -4.93 -22.25 0.37
N GLU A 70 -4.97 -22.67 -0.89
CA GLU A 70 -5.34 -21.79 -2.00
C GLU A 70 -6.81 -22.02 -2.35
N VAL A 71 -7.60 -20.95 -2.32
CA VAL A 71 -9.02 -20.98 -2.63
C VAL A 71 -9.23 -20.24 -3.95
N SER A 72 -9.68 -20.96 -4.97
CA SER A 72 -9.94 -20.37 -6.28
C SER A 72 -11.16 -19.46 -6.24
N GLY A 73 -10.94 -18.19 -6.58
CA GLY A 73 -12.01 -17.20 -6.75
C GLY A 73 -12.80 -17.41 -8.04
N ARG A 74 -14.00 -16.84 -8.10
CA ARG A 74 -14.76 -16.68 -9.35
C ARG A 74 -14.62 -15.24 -9.80
N THR A 75 -14.19 -15.04 -11.03
CA THR A 75 -14.07 -13.71 -11.65
C THR A 75 -14.92 -13.64 -12.90
N PHE A 76 -15.33 -12.43 -13.25
CA PHE A 76 -15.92 -12.11 -14.55
C PHE A 76 -14.88 -11.39 -15.39
N PRO A 77 -14.94 -11.46 -16.73
CA PRO A 77 -14.04 -10.71 -17.58
C PRO A 77 -14.21 -9.21 -17.29
N VAL A 78 -13.09 -8.55 -17.00
CA VAL A 78 -13.00 -7.10 -16.83
C VAL A 78 -12.11 -6.57 -17.95
N GLU A 79 -12.57 -5.56 -18.66
CA GLU A 79 -11.76 -4.89 -19.68
C GLU A 79 -10.75 -3.97 -19.02
N TYR A 80 -9.51 -4.00 -19.51
CA TYR A 80 -8.42 -3.15 -19.02
C TYR A 80 -8.20 -2.03 -20.03
N TYR A 81 -8.18 -0.81 -19.54
CA TYR A 81 -7.84 0.38 -20.31
C TYR A 81 -6.61 1.02 -19.65
N PHE A 82 -5.58 1.26 -20.45
CA PHE A 82 -4.39 1.98 -20.01
C PHE A 82 -4.57 3.48 -20.22
N LEU A 83 -3.58 4.27 -19.82
CA LEU A 83 -3.65 5.72 -19.89
C LEU A 83 -3.90 6.21 -21.32
N GLU A 84 -3.26 5.57 -22.29
CA GLU A 84 -3.38 5.90 -23.72
C GLU A 84 -4.82 5.70 -24.20
N ASP A 85 -5.44 4.59 -23.81
CA ASP A 85 -6.83 4.28 -24.12
C ASP A 85 -7.77 5.32 -23.51
N ALA A 86 -7.55 5.68 -22.25
CA ALA A 86 -8.36 6.68 -21.56
C ALA A 86 -8.24 8.06 -22.23
N VAL A 87 -7.04 8.49 -22.61
CA VAL A 87 -6.82 9.76 -23.33
C VAL A 87 -7.51 9.77 -24.68
N GLN A 88 -7.43 8.66 -25.43
CA GLN A 88 -8.07 8.51 -26.73
C GLN A 88 -9.61 8.48 -26.62
N MET A 89 -10.14 7.73 -25.67
CA MET A 89 -11.58 7.59 -25.43
C MET A 89 -12.21 8.90 -24.98
N LEU A 90 -11.54 9.62 -24.06
CA LEU A 90 -12.03 10.87 -23.49
C LEU A 90 -11.67 12.10 -24.33
N LYS A 91 -10.79 11.95 -25.34
CA LYS A 91 -10.16 13.06 -26.08
C LYS A 91 -9.59 14.11 -25.13
N PHE A 92 -8.97 13.64 -24.05
CA PHE A 92 -8.48 14.49 -22.99
C PHE A 92 -7.32 15.37 -23.50
N MET A 93 -7.45 16.68 -23.35
CA MET A 93 -6.38 17.64 -23.61
C MET A 93 -5.93 18.25 -22.27
N PRO A 94 -4.72 17.95 -21.78
CA PRO A 94 -4.23 18.55 -20.55
C PRO A 94 -4.14 20.07 -20.72
N PRO A 95 -4.46 20.87 -19.68
CA PRO A 95 -4.28 22.31 -19.72
C PRO A 95 -2.80 22.65 -19.98
N PRO A 96 -2.51 23.79 -20.63
CA PRO A 96 -1.14 24.24 -20.84
C PRO A 96 -0.40 24.27 -19.50
N LEU A 97 0.75 23.60 -19.43
CA LEU A 97 1.63 23.68 -18.27
C LEU A 97 2.00 25.15 -18.04
N GLU A 98 1.65 25.73 -16.88
CA GLU A 98 2.05 27.08 -16.46
C GLU A 98 3.57 27.13 -16.15
N VAL A 99 4.42 26.81 -17.13
CA VAL A 99 5.89 26.81 -16.98
C VAL A 99 6.53 27.96 -17.76
N ALA A 100 5.74 28.76 -18.47
CA ALA A 100 6.26 29.87 -19.30
C ALA A 100 6.06 31.28 -18.72
N ARG A 101 5.41 31.45 -17.56
CA ARG A 101 5.18 32.81 -17.00
C ARG A 101 6.33 33.32 -16.13
N ASN A 102 7.14 32.44 -15.52
CA ASN A 102 8.30 32.88 -14.71
C ASN A 102 9.58 33.08 -15.52
N ARG A 103 9.82 32.35 -16.62
CA ARG A 103 11.03 32.57 -17.47
C ARG A 103 11.02 33.91 -18.22
N LYS A 104 9.84 34.52 -18.40
CA LYS A 104 9.74 35.85 -19.03
C LYS A 104 9.98 36.97 -18.02
N LYS A 105 9.70 36.75 -16.73
CA LYS A 105 9.89 37.75 -15.69
C LYS A 105 11.37 37.98 -15.35
N ASP A 106 12.19 36.92 -15.34
CA ASP A 106 13.64 37.05 -15.11
C ASP A 106 14.38 37.69 -16.30
N LYS A 107 13.89 37.53 -17.54
CA LYS A 107 14.52 38.12 -18.74
C LYS A 107 14.27 39.63 -18.90
N ASP A 108 13.13 40.09 -18.41
CA ASP A 108 12.78 41.51 -18.46
C ASP A 108 13.48 42.30 -17.33
N GLU A 109 13.81 41.67 -16.18
CA GLU A 109 14.55 42.34 -15.08
C GLU A 109 16.04 42.55 -15.36
N ASP A 110 16.73 41.63 -16.03
CA ASP A 110 18.16 41.78 -16.39
C ASP A 110 18.39 42.89 -17.43
N SER A 111 17.45 43.06 -18.38
CA SER A 111 17.57 44.10 -19.43
C SER A 111 17.29 45.52 -18.91
N LEU A 112 16.49 45.66 -17.85
CA LEU A 112 16.22 46.94 -17.18
C LEU A 112 17.36 47.37 -16.22
N ALA A 113 18.23 46.45 -15.80
CA ALA A 113 19.38 46.73 -14.94
C ALA A 113 20.61 47.22 -15.74
N GLU A 114 20.83 46.70 -16.94
CA GLU A 114 21.91 47.15 -17.84
C GLU A 114 21.68 48.59 -18.32
N GLU A 115 20.44 48.98 -18.63
CA GLU A 115 20.12 50.33 -19.13
C GLU A 115 20.24 51.44 -18.08
N LYS A 116 20.23 51.12 -16.78
CA LYS A 116 20.36 52.09 -15.67
C LYS A 116 21.79 52.34 -15.19
N THR A 117 22.77 51.64 -15.76
CA THR A 117 24.17 51.76 -15.34
C THR A 117 25.00 52.67 -16.27
N GLU A 118 24.43 53.15 -17.39
CA GLU A 118 25.12 53.98 -18.39
C GLU A 118 24.72 55.48 -18.42
N VAL A 119 24.21 56.05 -17.33
CA VAL A 119 24.00 57.52 -17.22
C VAL A 119 24.73 58.10 -16.02
#